data_AF-A0A1Y5MRX2-F1
#
_entry.id   AF-A0A1Y5MRX2-F1
#
_cell.length_a   1.000
_cell.length_b   1.000
_cell.length_c   1.000
_cell.angle_alpha   90.00
_cell.angle_beta   90.00
_cell.angle_gamma   90.00
#
_symmetry.space_group_name_H-M   'P 1'
#
loop_
_entity.id
_entity.type
_entity.pdbx_description
1 polymer ?
#
loop_
_entity_poly.entity_id
_entity_poly.type
_entity_poly.pdbx_seq_one_letter_code
_entity_poly.pdbx_strand_id
1 'polypeptide(L)'
;MKKMFCIMLFCLGAYSCDPADPAYMFLDYNDIDRDGRLNLDEWTSCKVPSALKIAPDLCTSEKFKRLDTDHNGKISLDELGSLLFQKIDWKEDPCSSWPWDSKNIDQNKSR
;
A
#
# COMPACT_ATOMS: atom_id res chain seq x y z
N MET A 1 -4.49 -56.80 -6.85
CA MET A 1 -3.63 -55.61 -7.04
C MET A 1 -4.45 -54.51 -7.72
N LYS A 2 -4.92 -53.50 -7.00
CA LYS A 2 -5.64 -52.36 -7.59
C LYS A 2 -4.90 -51.10 -7.14
N LYS A 3 -4.21 -50.48 -8.09
CA LYS A 3 -3.25 -49.39 -7.87
C LYS A 3 -4.00 -48.18 -7.33
N MET A 4 -3.43 -47.60 -6.27
CA MET A 4 -3.78 -46.30 -5.73
C MET A 4 -3.75 -45.23 -6.81
N PHE A 5 -4.80 -44.42 -6.86
CA PHE A 5 -4.70 -43.05 -7.36
C PHE A 5 -5.35 -42.17 -6.30
N CYS A 6 -4.53 -41.74 -5.35
CA CYS A 6 -4.84 -40.58 -4.51
C CYS A 6 -4.86 -39.38 -5.45
N ILE A 7 -6.05 -38.99 -5.90
CA ILE A 7 -6.25 -37.71 -6.57
C ILE A 7 -6.07 -36.67 -5.47
N MET A 8 -4.82 -36.23 -5.30
CA MET A 8 -4.48 -35.02 -4.57
C MET A 8 -5.23 -33.88 -5.25
N LEU A 9 -6.37 -33.49 -4.69
CA LEU A 9 -6.99 -32.20 -4.95
C LEU A 9 -6.00 -31.13 -4.44
N PHE A 10 -5.03 -30.78 -5.28
CA PHE A 10 -4.28 -29.55 -5.11
C PHE A 10 -5.29 -28.43 -5.30
N CYS A 11 -5.74 -27.84 -4.20
CA CYS A 11 -6.37 -26.54 -4.20
C CYS A 11 -5.36 -25.55 -4.82
N LEU A 12 -5.42 -25.38 -6.14
CA LEU A 12 -4.82 -24.27 -6.85
C LEU A 12 -5.61 -23.03 -6.42
N GLY A 13 -5.28 -22.50 -5.24
CA GLY A 13 -5.74 -21.18 -4.85
C GLY A 13 -5.31 -20.22 -5.94
N ALA A 14 -6.25 -19.46 -6.49
CA ALA A 14 -5.95 -18.42 -7.45
C ALA A 14 -5.00 -17.42 -6.76
N TYR A 15 -3.72 -17.43 -7.14
CA TYR A 15 -2.80 -16.38 -6.73
C TYR A 15 -3.15 -15.15 -7.59
N SER A 16 -3.72 -14.13 -6.98
CA SER A 16 -3.87 -12.79 -7.57
C SER A 16 -2.77 -11.88 -7.02
N CYS A 17 -2.26 -10.99 -7.87
CA CYS A 17 -1.44 -9.88 -7.39
C CYS A 17 -2.36 -8.79 -6.87
N ASP A 18 -2.28 -8.52 -5.57
CA ASP A 18 -2.92 -7.37 -4.93
C ASP A 18 -1.81 -6.57 -4.23
N PRO A 19 -1.36 -5.44 -4.79
CA PRO A 19 -0.26 -4.70 -4.23
C PRO A 19 -0.70 -4.02 -2.93
N ALA A 20 0.20 -3.93 -1.96
CA ALA A 20 -0.06 -3.17 -0.74
C ALA A 20 -0.39 -1.71 -1.06
N ASP A 21 -1.17 -1.07 -0.19
CA ASP A 21 -1.47 0.35 -0.31
C ASP A 21 -0.14 1.16 -0.27
N PRO A 22 0.12 2.05 -1.25
CA PRO A 22 1.36 2.82 -1.28
C PRO A 22 1.53 3.72 -0.05
N ALA A 23 0.46 4.15 0.60
CA ALA A 23 0.49 4.86 1.88
C ALA A 23 1.01 4.01 3.01
N TYR A 24 0.54 2.76 3.08
CA TYR A 24 1.00 1.81 4.08
C TYR A 24 2.50 1.58 3.91
N MET A 25 2.95 1.39 2.67
CA MET A 25 4.38 1.23 2.36
C MET A 25 5.20 2.48 2.71
N PHE A 26 4.64 3.67 2.53
CA PHE A 26 5.29 4.92 2.94
C PHE A 26 5.40 5.04 4.46
N LEU A 27 4.33 4.70 5.19
CA LEU A 27 4.30 4.70 6.65
C LEU A 27 5.31 3.71 7.21
N ASP A 28 5.23 2.44 6.79
CA ASP A 28 6.11 1.36 7.24
C ASP A 28 7.60 1.67 7.02
N TYR A 29 7.93 2.36 5.91
CA TYR A 29 9.31 2.75 5.62
C TYR A 29 9.85 3.88 6.51
N ASN A 30 8.97 4.76 6.99
CA ASN A 30 9.34 5.95 7.75
C ASN A 30 9.04 5.86 9.25
N ASP A 31 8.32 4.82 9.67
CA ASP A 31 8.05 4.48 11.07
C ASP A 31 9.32 3.83 11.67
N ILE A 32 10.18 4.67 12.26
CA ILE A 32 11.49 4.27 12.76
C ILE A 32 11.34 3.58 14.11
N ASP A 33 10.44 4.09 14.96
CA ASP A 33 10.19 3.54 16.28
C ASP A 33 9.22 2.34 16.29
N ARG A 34 8.56 2.07 15.15
CA ARG A 34 7.66 0.92 14.89
C ARG A 34 6.42 0.92 15.74
N ASP A 35 5.86 2.09 16.00
CA ASP A 35 4.61 2.23 16.75
C ASP A 35 3.35 2.21 15.86
N GLY A 36 3.52 2.09 14.54
CA GLY A 36 2.47 2.06 13.55
C GLY A 36 1.96 3.44 13.14
N ARG A 37 2.66 4.51 13.52
CA ARG A 37 2.33 5.91 13.24
C ARG A 37 3.61 6.69 12.90
N LEU A 38 3.45 7.92 12.42
CA LEU A 38 4.58 8.81 12.16
C LEU A 38 4.53 9.99 13.12
N ASN A 39 5.51 10.10 14.01
CA ASN A 39 5.69 11.31 14.81
C ASN A 39 6.26 12.47 13.95
N LEU A 40 6.35 13.68 14.52
CA LEU A 40 6.78 14.86 13.76
C LEU A 40 8.19 14.74 13.18
N ASP A 41 9.11 14.12 13.92
CA ASP A 41 10.51 13.98 13.50
C ASP A 41 10.62 12.97 12.35
N GLU A 42 9.93 11.83 12.46
CA GLU A 42 9.82 10.82 11.40
C GLU A 42 9.17 11.39 10.13
N TRP A 43 8.08 12.16 10.30
CA TRP A 43 7.39 12.79 9.19
C TRP A 43 8.24 13.84 8.48
N THR A 44 8.90 14.74 9.21
CA THR A 44 9.70 15.81 8.60
C THR A 44 11.03 15.31 8.02
N SER A 45 11.53 14.19 8.54
CA SER A 45 12.71 13.49 8.03
C SER A 45 12.36 12.36 7.05
N CYS A 46 11.12 12.34 6.53
CA CYS A 46 10.68 11.25 5.69
C CYS A 46 11.61 11.05 4.48
N LYS A 47 11.68 9.81 4.06
CA LYS A 47 12.39 9.35 2.88
C LYS A 47 11.39 8.70 1.93
N VAL A 48 11.74 8.72 0.66
CA VAL A 48 10.93 8.15 -0.41
C VAL A 48 11.46 6.76 -0.75
N PRO A 49 10.70 5.69 -0.51
CA PRO A 49 11.05 4.37 -1.01
C PRO A 49 11.27 4.40 -2.52
N SER A 50 12.22 3.61 -3.03
CA SER A 50 12.57 3.63 -4.47
C SER A 50 11.38 3.30 -5.38
N ALA A 51 10.42 2.50 -4.91
CA ALA A 51 9.23 2.09 -5.64
C ALA A 51 8.07 3.12 -5.61
N LEU A 52 8.14 4.13 -4.73
CA LEU A 52 7.08 5.13 -4.56
C LEU A 52 7.47 6.48 -5.15
N LYS A 53 6.47 7.21 -5.66
CA LYS A 53 6.57 8.64 -5.95
C LYS A 53 5.73 9.39 -4.92
N ILE A 54 6.27 10.49 -4.38
CA ILE A 54 5.55 11.37 -3.47
C ILE A 54 5.56 12.82 -3.94
N ALA A 55 4.59 13.61 -3.49
CA ALA A 55 4.60 15.05 -3.68
C ALA A 55 5.77 15.71 -2.89
N PRO A 56 6.47 16.69 -3.47
CA PRO A 56 7.67 17.28 -2.88
C PRO A 56 7.43 18.03 -1.56
N ASP A 57 6.19 18.47 -1.32
CA ASP A 57 5.76 19.24 -0.15
C ASP A 57 5.06 18.38 0.94
N LEU A 58 5.08 17.05 0.77
CA LEU A 58 4.38 16.15 1.68
C LEU A 58 4.96 16.22 3.10
N CYS A 59 6.28 16.13 3.24
CA CYS A 59 6.97 15.96 4.51
C CYS A 59 7.31 17.28 5.20
N THR A 60 6.33 18.19 5.23
CA THR A 60 6.44 19.49 5.89
C THR A 60 5.67 19.49 7.21
N SER A 61 6.13 20.30 8.17
CA SER A 61 5.45 20.47 9.46
C SER A 61 4.05 21.10 9.33
N GLU A 62 3.81 21.92 8.31
CA GLU A 62 2.49 22.44 7.98
C GLU A 62 1.54 21.31 7.56
N LYS A 63 2.03 20.38 6.73
CA LYS A 63 1.23 19.24 6.31
C LYS A 63 0.96 18.27 7.46
N PHE A 64 1.94 18.10 8.36
CA PHE A 64 1.77 17.33 9.59
C PHE A 64 0.57 17.84 10.40
N LYS A 65 0.53 19.14 10.71
CA LYS A 65 -0.56 19.75 11.48
C LYS A 65 -1.93 19.63 10.83
N ARG A 66 -1.98 19.54 9.50
CA ARG A 66 -3.22 19.34 8.74
C ARG A 66 -3.70 17.88 8.76
N LEU A 67 -2.78 16.95 8.96
CA LEU A 67 -3.03 15.51 8.95
C LEU A 67 -3.39 14.96 10.31
N ASP A 68 -2.72 15.44 11.36
CA ASP A 68 -2.96 15.12 12.76
C ASP A 68 -4.30 15.72 13.21
N THR A 69 -5.39 15.11 12.75
CA THR A 69 -6.77 15.59 12.91
C THR A 69 -7.32 15.31 14.29
N ASP A 70 -6.85 14.25 14.94
CA ASP A 70 -7.18 13.94 16.32
C ASP A 70 -6.24 14.65 17.31
N HIS A 71 -5.22 15.35 16.81
CA HIS A 71 -4.24 16.11 17.57
C HIS A 71 -3.47 15.27 18.60
N ASN A 72 -3.24 13.99 18.28
CA ASN A 72 -2.47 13.09 19.14
C ASN A 72 -0.95 13.28 18.99
N GLY A 73 -0.51 14.10 18.02
CA GLY A 73 0.90 14.38 17.76
C GLY A 73 1.61 13.32 16.92
N LYS A 74 0.85 12.45 16.24
CA LYS A 74 1.32 11.42 15.31
C LYS A 74 0.32 11.23 14.18
N ILE A 75 0.81 10.87 13.00
CA ILE A 75 -0.02 10.57 11.84
C ILE A 75 -0.25 9.07 11.75
N SER A 76 -1.52 8.67 11.84
CA SER A 76 -1.95 7.28 11.60
C SER A 76 -2.16 6.97 10.12
N LEU A 77 -2.30 5.68 9.79
CA LEU A 77 -2.64 5.25 8.42
C LEU A 77 -3.98 5.83 7.93
N ASP A 78 -4.98 5.93 8.81
CA ASP A 78 -6.30 6.48 8.47
C ASP A 78 -6.21 7.98 8.13
N GLU A 79 -5.39 8.73 8.89
CA GLU A 79 -5.13 10.15 8.64
C GLU A 79 -4.35 10.35 7.34
N LEU A 80 -3.37 9.49 7.08
CA LEU A 80 -2.66 9.46 5.80
C LEU A 80 -3.63 9.14 4.65
N GLY A 81 -4.56 8.21 4.89
CA GLY A 81 -5.75 7.83 4.12
C GLY A 81 -6.50 9.01 3.51
N SER A 82 -6.72 10.02 4.33
CA SER A 82 -7.46 11.23 3.97
C SER A 82 -6.75 12.10 2.91
N LEU A 83 -5.46 11.84 2.61
CA LEU A 83 -4.70 12.51 1.56
C LEU A 83 -4.40 11.67 0.31
N LEU A 84 -4.70 10.37 0.34
CA LEU A 84 -3.98 9.40 -0.50
C LEU A 84 -4.15 9.57 -1.99
N PHE A 85 -5.27 10.12 -2.45
CA PHE A 85 -5.52 10.13 -3.89
C PHE A 85 -4.68 11.12 -4.71
N GLN A 86 -3.79 11.92 -4.11
CA GLN A 86 -3.03 12.92 -4.86
C GLN A 86 -1.52 12.97 -4.61
N LYS A 87 -1.00 12.35 -3.53
CA LYS A 87 0.37 12.65 -3.07
C LYS A 87 1.31 11.47 -2.85
N ILE A 88 0.83 10.23 -2.74
CA ILE A 88 1.68 9.04 -2.59
C ILE A 88 1.12 7.99 -3.56
N ASP A 89 1.97 7.47 -4.44
CA ASP A 89 1.55 6.48 -5.43
C ASP A 89 2.77 5.65 -5.88
N TRP A 90 2.52 4.52 -6.54
CA TRP A 90 3.56 3.70 -7.12
C TRP A 90 4.19 4.40 -8.33
N LYS A 91 5.51 4.24 -8.50
CA LYS A 91 6.19 4.68 -9.73
C LYS A 91 5.74 3.87 -10.94
N GLU A 92 5.61 2.57 -10.74
CA GLU A 92 5.21 1.57 -11.73
C GLU A 92 4.21 0.63 -11.07
N ASP A 93 3.28 0.07 -11.84
CA ASP A 93 2.33 -0.93 -11.32
C ASP A 93 3.11 -2.14 -10.75
N PRO A 94 3.01 -2.42 -9.44
CA PRO A 94 3.74 -3.54 -8.83
C PRO A 94 3.32 -4.91 -9.41
N CYS A 95 2.13 -4.98 -10.01
CA CYS A 95 1.57 -6.18 -10.62
C CYS A 95 1.77 -6.23 -12.14
N SER A 96 2.55 -5.31 -12.71
CA SER A 96 2.83 -5.24 -14.15
C SER A 96 3.47 -6.52 -14.71
N SER A 97 4.22 -7.27 -13.91
CA SER A 97 4.87 -8.53 -14.31
C SER A 97 4.05 -9.78 -14.00
N TRP A 98 2.85 -9.61 -13.42
CA TRP A 98 2.00 -10.75 -13.09
C TRP A 98 1.51 -11.44 -14.38
N PRO A 99 1.53 -12.78 -14.47
CA PRO A 99 1.05 -13.48 -15.65
C PRO A 99 -0.48 -13.37 -15.73
N TRP A 100 -0.99 -12.42 -16.52
CA TRP A 100 -2.43 -12.28 -16.76
C TRP A 100 -2.90 -13.38 -17.72
N ASP A 101 -3.94 -14.14 -17.36
CA ASP A 101 -4.85 -14.68 -18.36
C ASP A 101 -5.75 -13.52 -18.81
N SER A 102 -5.55 -13.03 -20.04
CA SER A 102 -6.19 -11.83 -20.61
C SER A 102 -7.69 -11.97 -20.93
N LYS A 103 -8.44 -12.67 -20.08
CA LYS A 103 -9.90 -12.78 -20.17
C LYS A 103 -10.50 -12.38 -18.82
N ASN A 104 -11.35 -11.36 -18.84
CA ASN A 104 -12.11 -10.78 -17.71
C ASN A 104 -11.50 -9.53 -17.06
N ILE A 105 -11.03 -8.58 -17.87
CA ILE A 105 -11.15 -7.17 -17.49
C ILE A 105 -12.47 -6.68 -18.11
N ASP A 106 -13.39 -6.24 -17.24
CA ASP A 106 -14.60 -5.44 -17.51
C ASP A 106 -15.91 -6.11 -17.97
N GLN A 107 -16.45 -7.07 -17.20
CA GLN A 107 -17.91 -7.38 -17.22
C GLN A 107 -18.65 -6.99 -15.93
N ASN A 108 -18.02 -6.28 -14.99
CA ASN A 108 -18.74 -5.76 -13.82
C ASN A 108 -18.36 -4.31 -13.49
N LYS A 109 -18.45 -3.42 -14.48
CA LYS A 109 -18.90 -2.05 -14.19
C LYS A 109 -20.41 -2.11 -14.12
N SER A 110 -20.91 -2.13 -12.89
CA SER A 110 -22.33 -2.16 -12.55
C SER A 110 -23.10 -1.15 -13.39
N ARG A 111 -24.18 -1.63 -14.00
CA ARG A 111 -25.29 -0.82 -14.50
C ARG A 111 -25.98 -0.08 -13.36
#